data_AF-A0A382NVG3-F1
#
_entry.id   AF-A0A382NVG3-F1
#
_cell.length_a   1.000
_cell.length_b   1.000
_cell.length_c   1.000
_cell.angle_alpha   90.00
_cell.angle_beta   90.00
_cell.angle_gamma   90.00
#
_symmetry.space_group_name_H-M   'P 1'
#
loop_
_entity.id
_entity.type
_entity.pdbx_description
1 polymer ?
#
loop_
_entity_poly.entity_id
_entity_poly.type
_entity_poly.pdbx_seq_one_letter_code
_entity_poly.pdbx_strand_id
1 'polypeptide(L)'
;YGTIIGAGSFFDPATLCRANTFITPVNDEKYQPKTYYYTDAISDNAVMFLKEHAKESPDKPVFLYVAYTTAHWPMHALPKDIAKYKGVYDGGFAKVRAARFERLKKLGLIDKDLKISARSDDWEKAPNKEWDIRNMEVYAAMIDNMDQGIGRIVSEFERQGTLDNTLIFYLQDNGGCAEGFGRYKPKKGYRTDYKPLGRDGFQTKIWPPMQTRDGRPVKNGPDAMAGGEDTFTGVGRGWANVSNTPFREYKHFAHEGGISSPLIAYWPKGINAKHNGKLESQPGHLIDLMATCVDVAGIKHPKEFAGNKIQPLEGVSLKPAFSGKDLGRTDALYFDHHLNGAIRDGQWKLVRYGDDRNAKLH
;
A
#
# COMPACT_ATOMS: atom_id res chain seq x y z
N TYR A 1 -0.90 17.24 3.02
CA TYR A 1 -1.70 16.67 4.12
C TYR A 1 -1.31 15.21 4.21
N GLY A 2 -0.96 14.72 5.39
CA GLY A 2 -0.54 13.32 5.57
C GLY A 2 0.38 13.15 6.76
N THR A 3 0.92 11.95 6.93
CA THR A 3 1.87 11.61 7.99
C THR A 3 3.29 11.50 7.45
N ILE A 4 4.27 11.72 8.32
CA ILE A 4 5.68 11.41 8.02
C ILE A 4 5.94 9.92 8.23
N ILE A 5 5.29 9.32 9.23
CA ILE A 5 5.39 7.89 9.51
C ILE A 5 4.37 7.12 8.66
N GLY A 6 4.79 5.98 8.08
CA GLY A 6 3.97 5.16 7.18
C GLY A 6 2.99 4.18 7.85
N ALA A 7 2.80 4.26 9.17
CA ALA A 7 1.94 3.35 9.92
C ALA A 7 1.37 4.04 11.17
N GLY A 8 0.21 3.61 11.64
CA GLY A 8 -0.42 4.17 12.84
C GLY A 8 -1.94 4.10 12.78
N SER A 9 -2.61 4.64 13.81
CA SER A 9 -4.07 4.63 13.88
C SER A 9 -4.72 5.33 12.69
N PHE A 10 -5.76 4.72 12.12
CA PHE A 10 -6.55 5.31 11.03
C PHE A 10 -7.61 6.28 11.55
N PHE A 11 -7.80 6.36 12.86
CA PHE A 11 -8.70 7.31 13.53
C PHE A 11 -7.92 8.44 14.22
N ASP A 12 -6.65 8.19 14.53
CA ASP A 12 -5.77 9.14 15.20
C ASP A 12 -4.30 8.99 14.78
N PRO A 13 -3.95 9.35 13.53
CA PRO A 13 -2.62 9.15 13.00
C PRO A 13 -1.56 9.99 13.72
N ALA A 14 -0.45 9.35 14.10
CA ALA A 14 0.71 10.05 14.61
C ALA A 14 1.43 10.82 13.50
N THR A 15 2.06 11.94 13.83
CA THR A 15 2.77 12.82 12.88
C THR A 15 1.89 13.38 11.76
N LEU A 16 0.57 13.48 11.97
CA LEU A 16 -0.33 14.09 11.01
C LEU A 16 0.01 15.57 10.81
N CYS A 17 0.22 15.96 9.56
CA CYS A 17 0.64 17.29 9.17
C CYS A 17 -0.25 17.86 8.05
N ARG A 18 -0.47 19.17 8.11
CA ARG A 18 -0.86 19.99 6.97
C ARG A 18 0.29 20.92 6.62
N ALA A 19 0.79 20.82 5.39
CA ALA A 19 2.09 21.40 5.03
C ALA A 19 3.16 20.97 6.05
N ASN A 20 3.83 21.92 6.70
CA ASN A 20 4.87 21.67 7.70
C ASN A 20 4.37 21.84 9.15
N THR A 21 3.05 21.85 9.37
CA THR A 21 2.46 22.07 10.70
C THR A 21 1.76 20.81 11.17
N PHE A 22 2.12 20.34 12.38
CA PHE A 22 1.42 19.24 13.04
C PHE A 22 -0.02 19.64 13.38
N ILE A 23 -0.94 18.74 13.09
CA ILE A 23 -2.37 18.86 13.34
C ILE A 23 -2.89 17.56 13.95
N THR A 24 -4.10 17.61 14.49
CA THR A 24 -4.88 16.45 14.93
C THR A 24 -6.10 16.28 14.02
N PRO A 25 -6.72 15.10 14.00
CA PRO A 25 -7.99 14.87 13.32
C PRO A 25 -9.10 15.86 13.65
N VAL A 26 -9.02 16.53 14.81
CA VAL A 26 -10.07 17.41 15.32
C VAL A 26 -9.69 18.89 15.28
N ASN A 27 -8.40 19.24 15.18
CA ASN A 27 -7.95 20.64 15.18
C ASN A 27 -7.63 21.21 13.79
N ASP A 28 -7.67 20.39 12.73
CA ASP A 28 -7.48 20.86 11.36
C ASP A 28 -8.71 21.63 10.85
N GLU A 29 -8.67 22.95 10.91
CA GLU A 29 -9.78 23.82 10.51
C GLU A 29 -10.20 23.63 9.04
N LYS A 30 -9.28 23.18 8.18
CA LYS A 30 -9.58 22.96 6.75
C LYS A 30 -10.31 21.65 6.49
N TYR A 31 -10.34 20.71 7.44
CA TYR A 31 -10.95 19.41 7.23
C TYR A 31 -11.61 18.90 8.52
N GLN A 32 -12.93 19.09 8.60
CA GLN A 32 -13.77 18.75 9.76
C GLN A 32 -14.88 17.77 9.33
N PRO A 33 -14.54 16.51 9.01
CA PRO A 33 -15.53 15.53 8.60
C PRO A 33 -16.43 15.15 9.79
N LYS A 34 -17.67 14.73 9.50
CA LYS A 34 -18.57 14.19 10.54
C LYS A 34 -17.97 12.97 11.25
N THR A 35 -17.21 12.17 10.51
CA THR A 35 -16.47 11.02 11.03
C THR A 35 -15.10 11.03 10.39
N TYR A 36 -14.06 11.18 11.21
CA TYR A 36 -12.70 11.12 10.72
C TYR A 36 -12.29 9.67 10.47
N TYR A 37 -11.77 9.41 9.27
CA TYR A 37 -11.07 8.18 8.92
C TYR A 37 -9.94 8.55 7.96
N TYR A 38 -8.72 8.10 8.25
CA TYR A 38 -7.52 8.65 7.64
C TYR A 38 -7.45 8.38 6.13
N THR A 39 -7.88 7.20 5.68
CA THR A 39 -7.95 6.86 4.24
C THR A 39 -8.89 7.80 3.47
N ASP A 40 -10.06 8.11 4.04
CA ASP A 40 -10.98 9.09 3.46
C ASP A 40 -10.36 10.50 3.48
N ALA A 41 -9.71 10.87 4.58
CA ALA A 41 -9.07 12.17 4.73
C ALA A 41 -7.96 12.42 3.69
N ILE A 42 -7.16 11.40 3.35
CA ILE A 42 -6.16 11.48 2.28
C ILE A 42 -6.84 11.79 0.94
N SER A 43 -7.90 11.05 0.59
CA SER A 43 -8.61 11.19 -0.67
C SER A 43 -9.31 12.54 -0.78
N ASP A 44 -9.98 12.97 0.29
CA ASP A 44 -10.75 14.21 0.31
C ASP A 44 -9.82 15.44 0.25
N ASN A 45 -8.65 15.38 0.89
CA ASN A 45 -7.64 16.42 0.75
C ASN A 45 -6.99 16.42 -0.63
N ALA A 46 -6.77 15.26 -1.26
CA ALA A 46 -6.28 15.19 -2.64
C ALA A 46 -7.26 15.87 -3.61
N VAL A 47 -8.56 15.61 -3.47
CA VAL A 47 -9.62 16.30 -4.24
C VAL A 47 -9.65 17.80 -3.93
N MET A 48 -9.48 18.20 -2.67
CA MET A 48 -9.37 19.62 -2.29
C MET A 48 -8.21 20.30 -3.01
N PHE A 49 -7.03 19.68 -3.03
CA PHE A 49 -5.85 20.23 -3.73
C PHE A 49 -6.05 20.32 -5.24
N LEU A 50 -6.72 19.35 -5.87
CA LEU A 50 -7.05 19.43 -7.30
C LEU A 50 -8.01 20.58 -7.61
N LYS A 51 -8.99 20.84 -6.73
CA LYS A 51 -9.92 21.97 -6.87
C LYS A 51 -9.25 23.31 -6.66
N GLU A 52 -8.39 23.41 -5.64
CA GLU A 52 -7.57 24.60 -5.38
C GLU A 52 -6.64 24.89 -6.56
N HIS A 53 -5.93 23.88 -7.06
CA HIS A 53 -5.06 24.02 -8.23
C HIS A 53 -5.82 24.49 -9.48
N ALA A 54 -6.97 23.89 -9.79
CA ALA A 54 -7.79 24.30 -10.93
C ALA A 54 -8.30 25.74 -10.82
N LYS A 55 -8.42 26.29 -9.61
CA LYS A 55 -8.81 27.68 -9.37
C LYS A 55 -7.61 28.63 -9.44
N GLU A 56 -6.48 28.26 -8.85
CA GLU A 56 -5.34 29.14 -8.61
C GLU A 56 -4.29 29.10 -9.72
N SER A 57 -4.16 27.98 -10.43
CA SER A 57 -3.16 27.78 -11.47
C SER A 57 -3.66 26.84 -12.58
N PRO A 58 -4.81 27.15 -13.22
CA PRO A 58 -5.43 26.28 -14.22
C PRO A 58 -4.53 25.93 -15.41
N ASP A 59 -3.58 26.79 -15.75
CA ASP A 59 -2.69 26.61 -16.90
C ASP A 59 -1.41 25.81 -16.58
N LYS A 60 -1.22 25.40 -15.31
CA LYS A 60 -0.05 24.61 -14.89
C LYS A 60 -0.38 23.12 -14.83
N PRO A 61 0.59 22.22 -15.09
CA PRO A 61 0.38 20.79 -14.85
C PRO A 61 0.39 20.47 -13.35
N VAL A 62 -0.30 19.38 -12.98
CA VAL A 62 -0.31 18.84 -11.62
C VAL A 62 0.66 17.67 -11.51
N PHE A 63 1.47 17.67 -10.45
CA PHE A 63 2.07 16.45 -9.90
C PHE A 63 1.44 16.17 -8.54
N LEU A 64 0.68 15.08 -8.44
CA LEU A 64 -0.03 14.71 -7.21
C LEU A 64 0.46 13.34 -6.74
N TYR A 65 1.09 13.32 -5.57
CA TYR A 65 1.50 12.09 -4.90
C TYR A 65 0.51 11.75 -3.76
N VAL A 66 -0.24 10.66 -3.93
CA VAL A 66 -1.26 10.21 -2.97
C VAL A 66 -0.76 8.94 -2.28
N ALA A 67 -0.08 9.13 -1.14
CA ALA A 67 0.48 8.03 -0.35
C ALA A 67 -0.52 7.58 0.72
N TYR A 68 -1.32 6.55 0.41
CA TYR A 68 -2.15 5.90 1.41
C TYR A 68 -1.30 5.11 2.41
N THR A 69 -1.73 5.07 3.68
CA THR A 69 -1.21 4.10 4.66
C THR A 69 -2.05 2.83 4.72
N THR A 70 -3.20 2.80 4.05
CA THR A 70 -4.01 1.59 3.91
C THR A 70 -3.31 0.59 2.97
N ALA A 71 -3.38 -0.71 3.18
CA ALA A 71 -4.01 -1.43 4.29
C ALA A 71 -2.96 -1.93 5.30
N HIS A 72 -2.06 -1.04 5.72
CA HIS A 72 -1.09 -1.35 6.77
C HIS A 72 -1.81 -1.57 8.11
N TRP A 73 -1.15 -2.25 9.07
CA TRP A 73 -1.68 -2.34 10.43
C TRP A 73 -1.70 -0.97 11.12
N PRO A 74 -2.55 -0.79 12.15
CA PRO A 74 -3.54 -1.74 12.69
C PRO A 74 -4.73 -1.96 11.75
N MET A 75 -5.38 -3.13 11.85
CA MET A 75 -6.61 -3.43 11.12
C MET A 75 -7.78 -2.59 11.65
N HIS A 76 -7.92 -1.40 11.08
CA HIS A 76 -8.94 -0.40 11.39
C HIS A 76 -9.80 -0.14 10.15
N ALA A 77 -11.11 -0.19 10.28
CA ALA A 77 -12.02 0.19 9.21
C ALA A 77 -13.37 0.62 9.78
N LEU A 78 -14.14 1.37 8.99
CA LEU A 78 -15.48 1.78 9.38
C LEU A 78 -16.43 0.57 9.44
N PRO A 79 -17.32 0.46 10.45
CA PRO A 79 -18.25 -0.66 10.56
C PRO A 79 -19.08 -0.93 9.30
N LYS A 80 -19.49 0.13 8.59
CA LYS A 80 -20.23 0.03 7.33
C LYS A 80 -19.46 -0.71 6.23
N ASP A 81 -18.13 -0.56 6.20
CA ASP A 81 -17.27 -1.15 5.17
C ASP A 81 -16.92 -2.59 5.54
N ILE A 82 -16.69 -2.87 6.83
CA ILE A 82 -16.47 -4.25 7.34
C ILE A 82 -17.68 -5.14 7.03
N ALA A 83 -18.90 -4.61 7.20
CA ALA A 83 -20.14 -5.36 7.00
C ALA A 83 -20.27 -6.00 5.61
N LYS A 84 -19.66 -5.40 4.57
CA LYS A 84 -19.67 -5.91 3.19
C LYS A 84 -18.94 -7.26 3.03
N TYR A 85 -18.00 -7.55 3.93
CA TYR A 85 -17.10 -8.71 3.82
C TYR A 85 -17.49 -9.88 4.71
N LYS A 86 -18.60 -9.77 5.45
CA LYS A 86 -19.08 -10.83 6.33
C LYS A 86 -19.21 -12.16 5.60
N GLY A 87 -18.49 -13.17 6.07
CA GLY A 87 -18.55 -14.55 5.53
C GLY A 87 -17.71 -14.79 4.27
N VAL A 88 -17.08 -13.76 3.70
CA VAL A 88 -16.25 -13.90 2.48
C VAL A 88 -15.01 -14.77 2.75
N TYR A 89 -14.49 -14.74 3.98
CA TYR A 89 -13.22 -15.36 4.35
C TYR A 89 -13.36 -16.62 5.23
N ASP A 90 -14.58 -17.13 5.43
CA ASP A 90 -14.87 -18.31 6.26
C ASP A 90 -14.17 -19.58 5.76
N GLY A 91 -13.85 -19.62 4.47
CA GLY A 91 -13.11 -20.72 3.84
C GLY A 91 -11.64 -20.84 4.25
N GLY A 92 -11.10 -19.86 4.97
CA GLY A 92 -9.72 -19.87 5.45
C GLY A 92 -8.66 -19.75 4.34
N PHE A 93 -7.39 -19.89 4.75
CA PHE A 93 -6.26 -19.56 3.88
C PHE A 93 -6.23 -20.37 2.58
N ALA A 94 -6.33 -21.70 2.68
CA ALA A 94 -6.10 -22.60 1.55
C ALA A 94 -7.16 -22.44 0.44
N LYS A 95 -8.44 -22.36 0.82
CA LYS A 95 -9.55 -22.23 -0.13
C LYS A 95 -9.50 -20.89 -0.85
N VAL A 96 -9.31 -19.80 -0.11
CA VAL A 96 -9.22 -18.45 -0.70
C VAL A 96 -7.99 -18.33 -1.60
N ARG A 97 -6.85 -18.89 -1.18
CA ARG A 97 -5.61 -18.91 -1.97
C ARG A 97 -5.77 -19.65 -3.30
N ALA A 98 -6.38 -20.82 -3.28
CA ALA A 98 -6.67 -21.58 -4.49
C ALA A 98 -7.61 -20.80 -5.43
N ALA A 99 -8.66 -20.17 -4.88
CA ALA A 99 -9.57 -19.35 -5.68
C ALA A 99 -8.87 -18.14 -6.34
N ARG A 100 -7.97 -17.45 -5.61
CA ARG A 100 -7.15 -16.36 -6.17
C ARG A 100 -6.23 -16.85 -7.28
N PHE A 101 -5.56 -17.98 -7.07
CA PHE A 101 -4.68 -18.56 -8.08
C PHE A 101 -5.42 -18.87 -9.39
N GLU A 102 -6.58 -19.50 -9.30
CA GLU A 102 -7.42 -19.76 -10.48
C GLU A 102 -7.95 -18.47 -11.13
N ARG A 103 -8.25 -17.43 -10.34
CA ARG A 103 -8.64 -16.13 -10.88
C ARG A 103 -7.49 -15.44 -11.62
N LEU A 104 -6.26 -15.49 -11.10
CA LEU A 104 -5.07 -14.94 -11.77
C LEU A 104 -4.85 -15.61 -13.14
N LYS A 105 -4.98 -16.94 -13.22
CA LYS A 105 -4.92 -17.67 -14.49
C LYS A 105 -6.00 -17.24 -15.48
N LYS A 106 -7.24 -17.09 -15.01
CA LYS A 106 -8.37 -16.64 -15.84
C LYS A 106 -8.18 -15.22 -16.36
N LEU A 107 -7.51 -14.36 -15.61
CA LEU A 107 -7.17 -12.99 -16.00
C LEU A 107 -5.93 -12.91 -16.89
N GLY A 108 -5.18 -14.00 -17.06
CA GLY A 108 -3.92 -14.03 -17.80
C GLY A 108 -2.75 -13.35 -17.09
N LEU A 109 -2.88 -13.06 -15.79
CA LEU A 109 -1.84 -12.40 -14.98
C LEU A 109 -0.65 -13.32 -14.67
N ILE A 110 -0.84 -14.62 -14.83
CA ILE A 110 0.18 -15.66 -14.62
C ILE A 110 0.01 -16.75 -15.68
N ASP A 111 1.08 -17.48 -15.95
CA ASP A 111 1.06 -18.62 -16.85
C ASP A 111 0.13 -19.73 -16.34
N LYS A 112 -0.52 -20.43 -17.28
CA LYS A 112 -1.52 -21.46 -16.96
C LYS A 112 -0.93 -22.67 -16.26
N ASP A 113 0.31 -23.01 -16.58
CA ASP A 113 1.10 -24.12 -16.05
C ASP A 113 2.00 -23.73 -14.88
N LEU A 114 1.97 -22.45 -14.45
CA LEU A 114 2.69 -21.98 -13.27
C LEU A 114 2.37 -22.87 -12.07
N LYS A 115 3.39 -23.21 -11.28
CA LYS A 115 3.22 -23.93 -10.02
C LYS A 115 3.12 -22.93 -8.87
N ILE A 116 2.04 -23.03 -8.11
CA ILE A 116 1.85 -22.19 -6.91
C ILE A 116 2.90 -22.52 -5.85
N SER A 117 3.42 -21.51 -5.16
CA SER A 117 4.36 -21.72 -4.05
C SER A 117 3.72 -22.45 -2.86
N ALA A 118 4.55 -22.98 -1.96
CA ALA A 118 4.09 -23.65 -0.75
C ALA A 118 3.23 -22.73 0.14
N ARG A 119 2.34 -23.35 0.94
CA ARG A 119 1.55 -22.65 1.95
C ARG A 119 2.41 -22.34 3.16
N SER A 120 2.18 -21.19 3.79
CA SER A 120 2.88 -20.81 5.04
C SER A 120 2.26 -21.42 6.29
N ASP A 121 0.92 -21.55 6.33
CA ASP A 121 0.15 -21.91 7.51
C ASP A 121 -0.98 -22.89 7.18
N ASP A 122 -1.38 -23.67 8.17
CA ASP A 122 -2.48 -24.63 8.09
C ASP A 122 -3.73 -24.08 8.80
N TRP A 123 -4.80 -23.84 8.05
CA TRP A 123 -6.03 -23.25 8.57
C TRP A 123 -6.66 -24.11 9.66
N GLU A 124 -6.61 -25.44 9.54
CA GLU A 124 -7.25 -26.33 10.52
C GLU A 124 -6.61 -26.21 11.90
N LYS A 125 -5.31 -25.89 11.95
CA LYS A 125 -4.52 -25.68 13.17
C LYS A 125 -4.57 -24.25 13.71
N ALA A 126 -5.27 -23.34 13.04
CA ALA A 126 -5.38 -21.95 13.51
C ALA A 126 -6.19 -21.89 14.82
N PRO A 127 -5.66 -21.28 15.89
CA PRO A 127 -6.28 -21.31 17.22
C PRO A 127 -7.47 -20.34 17.37
N ASN A 128 -7.50 -19.25 16.61
CA ASN A 128 -8.50 -18.18 16.75
C ASN A 128 -9.12 -17.85 15.37
N LYS A 129 -9.83 -18.82 14.78
CA LYS A 129 -10.36 -18.72 13.41
C LYS A 129 -11.25 -17.49 13.18
N GLU A 130 -12.17 -17.19 14.10
CA GLU A 130 -13.05 -16.02 14.00
C GLU A 130 -12.27 -14.69 14.00
N TRP A 131 -11.23 -14.60 14.83
CA TRP A 131 -10.34 -13.45 14.89
C TRP A 131 -9.53 -13.30 13.59
N ASP A 132 -9.02 -14.41 13.04
CA ASP A 132 -8.32 -14.41 11.75
C ASP A 132 -9.25 -14.00 10.60
N ILE A 133 -10.50 -14.49 10.58
CA ILE A 133 -11.52 -14.07 9.59
C ILE A 133 -11.77 -12.57 9.70
N ARG A 134 -12.01 -12.06 10.91
CA ARG A 134 -12.26 -10.63 11.11
C ARG A 134 -11.11 -9.75 10.65
N ASN A 135 -9.86 -10.13 10.91
CA ASN A 135 -8.72 -9.36 10.40
C ASN A 135 -8.74 -9.24 8.88
N MET A 136 -9.09 -10.31 8.17
CA MET A 136 -9.16 -10.30 6.71
C MET A 136 -10.38 -9.54 6.16
N GLU A 137 -11.52 -9.61 6.85
CA GLU A 137 -12.70 -8.76 6.55
C GLU A 137 -12.35 -7.27 6.65
N VAL A 138 -11.66 -6.89 7.73
CA VAL A 138 -11.22 -5.50 7.94
C VAL A 138 -10.18 -5.09 6.91
N TYR A 139 -9.18 -5.94 6.63
CA TYR A 139 -8.20 -5.68 5.58
C TYR A 139 -8.84 -5.44 4.21
N ALA A 140 -9.86 -6.23 3.86
CA ALA A 140 -10.60 -6.03 2.63
C ALA A 140 -11.41 -4.72 2.63
N ALA A 141 -12.05 -4.39 3.75
CA ALA A 141 -12.77 -3.14 3.94
C ALA A 141 -11.85 -1.90 3.81
N MET A 142 -10.61 -2.00 4.32
CA MET A 142 -9.59 -0.96 4.20
C MET A 142 -9.23 -0.70 2.73
N ILE A 143 -8.99 -1.77 1.96
CA ILE A 143 -8.66 -1.66 0.53
C ILE A 143 -9.84 -1.10 -0.27
N ASP A 144 -11.06 -1.58 -0.01
CA ASP A 144 -12.28 -1.09 -0.65
C ASP A 144 -12.52 0.41 -0.38
N ASN A 145 -12.33 0.87 0.87
CA ASN A 145 -12.44 2.29 1.17
C ASN A 145 -11.38 3.14 0.42
N MET A 146 -10.14 2.64 0.27
CA MET A 146 -9.14 3.31 -0.57
C MET A 146 -9.55 3.33 -2.04
N ASP A 147 -10.06 2.24 -2.59
CA ASP A 147 -10.50 2.17 -3.98
C ASP A 147 -11.63 3.19 -4.27
N GLN A 148 -12.60 3.30 -3.36
CA GLN A 148 -13.63 4.35 -3.42
C GLN A 148 -13.02 5.75 -3.36
N GLY A 149 -11.97 5.96 -2.56
CA GLY A 149 -11.21 7.20 -2.48
C GLY A 149 -10.48 7.56 -3.77
N ILE A 150 -9.80 6.59 -4.38
CA ILE A 150 -9.17 6.70 -5.69
C ILE A 150 -10.22 7.08 -6.74
N GLY A 151 -11.40 6.46 -6.71
CA GLY A 151 -12.53 6.81 -7.56
C GLY A 151 -12.91 8.30 -7.45
N ARG A 152 -12.97 8.86 -6.24
CA ARG A 152 -13.25 10.30 -6.05
C ARG A 152 -12.18 11.20 -6.67
N ILE A 153 -10.91 10.81 -6.58
CA ILE A 153 -9.79 11.55 -7.18
C ILE A 153 -9.86 11.50 -8.72
N VAL A 154 -10.07 10.31 -9.28
CA VAL A 154 -10.22 10.11 -10.74
C VAL A 154 -11.42 10.92 -11.26
N SER A 155 -12.58 10.85 -10.58
CA SER A 155 -13.76 11.63 -10.98
C SER A 155 -13.54 13.13 -10.91
N GLU A 156 -12.65 13.65 -10.06
CA GLU A 156 -12.30 15.06 -10.08
C GLU A 156 -11.50 15.44 -11.34
N PHE A 157 -10.56 14.60 -11.79
CA PHE A 157 -9.90 14.79 -13.09
C PHE A 157 -10.88 14.70 -14.27
N GLU A 158 -11.86 13.79 -14.21
CA GLU A 158 -12.93 13.71 -15.22
C GLU A 158 -13.78 14.98 -15.25
N ARG A 159 -14.21 15.45 -14.08
CA ARG A 159 -15.01 16.68 -13.93
C ARG A 159 -14.29 17.91 -14.47
N GLN A 160 -12.97 17.95 -14.33
CA GLN A 160 -12.13 19.02 -14.86
C GLN A 160 -11.80 18.86 -16.35
N GLY A 161 -12.16 17.73 -16.98
CA GLY A 161 -11.85 17.45 -18.38
C GLY A 161 -10.37 17.17 -18.64
N THR A 162 -9.60 16.82 -17.60
CA THR A 162 -8.14 16.64 -17.68
C THR A 162 -7.71 15.18 -17.63
N LEU A 163 -8.61 14.25 -17.27
CA LEU A 163 -8.28 12.82 -17.08
C LEU A 163 -7.52 12.22 -18.28
N ASP A 164 -7.95 12.50 -19.51
CA ASP A 164 -7.33 11.92 -20.72
C ASP A 164 -5.85 12.27 -20.86
N ASN A 165 -5.43 13.41 -20.29
CA ASN A 165 -4.04 13.87 -20.32
C ASN A 165 -3.29 13.67 -18.99
N THR A 166 -3.88 12.96 -18.04
CA THR A 166 -3.24 12.64 -16.76
C THR A 166 -2.65 11.25 -16.82
N LEU A 167 -1.33 11.13 -16.60
CA LEU A 167 -0.70 9.85 -16.37
C LEU A 167 -0.88 9.44 -14.91
N ILE A 168 -1.65 8.38 -14.68
CA ILE A 168 -1.92 7.80 -13.37
C ILE A 168 -1.10 6.53 -13.23
N PHE A 169 -0.31 6.45 -12.16
CA PHE A 169 0.28 5.22 -11.67
C PHE A 169 -0.42 4.79 -10.37
N TYR A 170 -0.88 3.55 -10.32
CA TYR A 170 -1.28 2.89 -9.07
C TYR A 170 -0.29 1.77 -8.78
N LEU A 171 0.24 1.73 -7.55
CA LEU A 171 1.12 0.67 -7.09
C LEU A 171 1.01 0.43 -5.59
N GLN A 172 1.50 -0.73 -5.15
CA GLN A 172 1.77 -1.04 -3.75
C GLN A 172 3.28 -0.92 -3.48
N ASP A 173 3.64 -0.51 -2.26
CA ASP A 173 5.02 -0.26 -1.87
C ASP A 173 5.83 -1.55 -1.61
N ASN A 174 5.15 -2.66 -1.28
CA ASN A 174 5.71 -4.00 -1.11
C ASN A 174 4.62 -5.07 -1.16
N GLY A 175 5.01 -6.34 -1.00
CA GLY A 175 4.08 -7.46 -0.87
C GLY A 175 3.25 -7.43 0.42
N GLY A 176 2.23 -8.29 0.51
CA GLY A 176 1.35 -8.37 1.69
C GLY A 176 2.11 -8.63 2.99
N CYS A 177 1.68 -8.01 4.10
CA CYS A 177 2.39 -8.04 5.38
C CYS A 177 2.07 -9.27 6.24
N ALA A 178 3.10 -10.00 6.69
CA ALA A 178 2.96 -11.20 7.53
C ALA A 178 3.12 -10.97 9.04
N GLU A 179 3.34 -9.73 9.48
CA GLU A 179 3.59 -9.41 10.89
C GLU A 179 2.43 -9.85 11.79
N GLY A 180 2.76 -10.56 12.87
CA GLY A 180 1.80 -11.24 13.75
C GLY A 180 1.17 -10.35 14.83
N PHE A 181 1.00 -9.05 14.58
CA PHE A 181 0.47 -8.14 15.58
C PHE A 181 -0.91 -8.59 16.09
N GLY A 182 -1.07 -8.63 17.41
CA GLY A 182 -2.31 -9.07 18.07
C GLY A 182 -2.60 -10.57 18.00
N ARG A 183 -1.72 -11.40 17.43
CA ARG A 183 -1.96 -12.85 17.34
C ARG A 183 -1.81 -13.59 18.67
N TYR A 184 -0.96 -13.07 19.56
CA TYR A 184 -0.70 -13.65 20.87
C TYR A 184 -1.26 -12.74 21.97
N LYS A 185 -1.74 -13.34 23.06
CA LYS A 185 -2.15 -12.58 24.25
C LYS A 185 -0.94 -11.84 24.83
N PRO A 186 -1.08 -10.56 25.19
CA PRO A 186 0.03 -9.81 25.74
C PRO A 186 0.41 -10.37 27.11
N LYS A 187 1.71 -10.50 27.37
CA LYS A 187 2.23 -11.01 28.66
C LYS A 187 1.91 -10.07 29.83
N LYS A 188 1.80 -8.77 29.55
CA LYS A 188 1.40 -7.73 30.50
C LYS A 188 0.01 -7.24 30.12
N GLY A 189 -0.82 -6.93 31.12
CA GLY A 189 -2.10 -6.25 30.88
C GLY A 189 -1.92 -4.87 30.25
N TYR A 190 -3.03 -4.26 29.85
CA TYR A 190 -3.03 -2.91 29.30
C TYR A 190 -2.94 -1.87 30.41
N ARG A 191 -2.26 -0.77 30.12
CA ARG A 191 -2.35 0.45 30.93
C ARG A 191 -3.78 1.00 30.82
N THR A 192 -4.43 1.36 31.94
CA THR A 192 -5.83 1.81 31.96
C THR A 192 -6.03 3.23 32.49
N ASP A 193 -4.98 3.88 32.99
CA ASP A 193 -5.00 5.23 33.60
C ASP A 193 -4.67 6.35 32.59
N TYR A 194 -4.96 6.13 31.31
CA TYR A 194 -4.74 7.14 30.27
C TYR A 194 -5.70 8.34 30.45
N LYS A 195 -5.19 9.55 30.25
CA LYS A 195 -6.01 10.76 30.17
C LYS A 195 -6.35 11.04 28.70
N PRO A 196 -7.55 11.53 28.35
CA PRO A 196 -7.86 11.94 27.00
C PRO A 196 -6.81 12.93 26.45
N LEU A 197 -6.45 12.80 25.18
CA LEU A 197 -5.45 13.67 24.54
C LEU A 197 -5.96 15.11 24.41
N GLY A 198 -7.28 15.30 24.33
CA GLY A 198 -7.90 16.60 24.05
C GLY A 198 -7.79 17.00 22.57
N ARG A 199 -8.19 18.24 22.27
CA ARG A 199 -8.24 18.78 20.90
C ARG A 199 -6.86 18.88 20.27
N ASP A 200 -5.90 19.41 21.03
CA ASP A 200 -4.54 19.73 20.55
C ASP A 200 -3.50 18.69 21.00
N GLY A 201 -3.92 17.63 21.69
CA GLY A 201 -3.04 16.53 22.07
C GLY A 201 -2.70 15.64 20.88
N PHE A 202 -1.41 15.51 20.61
CA PHE A 202 -0.88 14.68 19.54
C PHE A 202 -0.78 13.21 19.95
N GLN A 203 -1.14 12.31 19.03
CA GLN A 203 -0.73 10.93 19.10
C GLN A 203 0.76 10.86 18.74
N THR A 204 1.60 10.43 19.68
CA THR A 204 3.06 10.37 19.49
C THR A 204 3.58 8.96 19.22
N LYS A 205 2.70 7.96 19.26
CA LYS A 205 3.05 6.56 19.08
C LYS A 205 2.39 6.01 17.83
N ILE A 206 2.94 4.92 17.32
CA ILE A 206 2.31 4.14 16.24
C ILE A 206 2.07 2.67 16.64
N TRP A 207 2.45 2.28 17.86
CA TRP A 207 2.26 0.94 18.43
C TRP A 207 1.94 1.00 19.93
N PRO A 208 1.29 -0.05 20.50
CA PRO A 208 1.07 -0.18 21.93
C PRO A 208 2.38 -0.22 22.75
N PRO A 209 2.41 0.27 24.00
CA PRO A 209 1.27 0.79 24.77
C PRO A 209 0.84 2.18 24.30
N MET A 210 -0.41 2.29 23.85
CA MET A 210 -1.03 3.44 23.18
C MET A 210 -2.48 3.58 23.69
N GLN A 211 -3.04 4.78 23.53
CA GLN A 211 -4.44 5.09 23.79
C GLN A 211 -5.13 5.64 22.54
N THR A 212 -6.44 5.51 22.48
CA THR A 212 -7.31 6.32 21.64
C THR A 212 -7.35 7.76 22.16
N ARG A 213 -7.89 8.69 21.37
CA ARG A 213 -7.98 10.10 21.75
C ARG A 213 -8.84 10.34 22.99
N ASP A 214 -9.90 9.55 23.17
CA ASP A 214 -10.77 9.59 24.35
C ASP A 214 -10.17 8.89 25.58
N GLY A 215 -8.95 8.36 25.50
CA GLY A 215 -8.21 7.79 26.62
C GLY A 215 -8.46 6.30 26.86
N ARG A 216 -9.15 5.59 25.98
CA ARG A 216 -9.25 4.12 26.08
C ARG A 216 -7.92 3.47 25.68
N PRO A 217 -7.52 2.37 26.34
CA PRO A 217 -6.33 1.63 25.91
C PRO A 217 -6.54 0.99 24.55
N VAL A 218 -5.53 1.08 23.69
CA VAL A 218 -5.46 0.29 22.46
C VAL A 218 -5.01 -1.13 22.82
N LYS A 219 -5.89 -2.11 22.57
CA LYS A 219 -5.73 -3.50 22.96
C LYS A 219 -5.14 -4.33 21.83
N ASN A 220 -4.33 -5.33 22.16
CA ASN A 220 -3.77 -6.29 21.20
C ASN A 220 -3.97 -7.73 21.68
N GLY A 221 -4.26 -8.66 20.78
CA GLY A 221 -4.50 -10.04 21.18
C GLY A 221 -5.77 -10.58 20.54
N PRO A 222 -5.97 -11.91 20.58
CA PRO A 222 -7.13 -12.55 19.97
C PRO A 222 -8.45 -12.16 20.63
N ASP A 223 -8.43 -11.69 21.88
CA ASP A 223 -9.62 -11.20 22.59
C ASP A 223 -10.05 -9.79 22.10
N ALA A 224 -9.20 -9.09 21.32
CA ALA A 224 -9.49 -7.80 20.71
C ALA A 224 -9.78 -7.98 19.22
N MET A 225 -11.06 -7.90 18.84
CA MET A 225 -11.50 -8.05 17.45
C MET A 225 -11.17 -6.81 16.63
N ALA A 226 -10.55 -7.00 15.46
CA ALA A 226 -10.18 -5.90 14.57
C ALA A 226 -11.37 -5.04 14.12
N GLY A 227 -11.05 -3.81 13.74
CA GLY A 227 -11.96 -2.83 13.13
C GLY A 227 -12.00 -1.50 13.88
N GLY A 228 -12.10 -1.55 15.20
CA GLY A 228 -12.22 -0.35 16.04
C GLY A 228 -10.89 0.32 16.36
N GLU A 229 -10.94 1.63 16.64
CA GLU A 229 -9.76 2.45 17.00
C GLU A 229 -8.99 1.96 18.23
N ASP A 230 -9.63 1.22 19.14
CA ASP A 230 -9.05 0.67 20.36
C ASP A 230 -8.43 -0.73 20.18
N THR A 231 -8.15 -1.12 18.93
CA THR A 231 -7.57 -2.43 18.60
C THR A 231 -6.24 -2.27 17.85
N PHE A 232 -5.33 -3.23 18.03
CA PHE A 232 -4.06 -3.26 17.33
C PHE A 232 -3.72 -4.70 16.89
N THR A 233 -4.07 -5.00 15.66
CA THR A 233 -3.90 -6.31 15.05
C THR A 233 -3.33 -6.20 13.63
N GLY A 234 -2.77 -7.29 13.13
CA GLY A 234 -2.35 -7.46 11.75
C GLY A 234 -2.94 -8.74 11.15
N VAL A 235 -3.03 -8.79 9.82
CA VAL A 235 -3.55 -9.97 9.09
C VAL A 235 -2.72 -11.23 9.32
N GLY A 236 -1.42 -11.08 9.55
CA GLY A 236 -0.49 -12.16 9.84
C GLY A 236 -0.16 -13.07 8.65
N ARG A 237 0.72 -14.04 8.91
CA ARG A 237 1.41 -14.84 7.89
C ARG A 237 0.50 -15.61 6.95
N GLY A 238 -0.54 -16.28 7.47
CA GLY A 238 -1.47 -17.07 6.66
C GLY A 238 -2.13 -16.22 5.58
N TRP A 239 -2.77 -15.12 5.97
CA TRP A 239 -3.40 -14.18 5.03
C TRP A 239 -2.39 -13.44 4.14
N ALA A 240 -1.19 -13.15 4.63
CA ALA A 240 -0.11 -12.61 3.79
C ALA A 240 0.26 -13.57 2.63
N ASN A 241 0.36 -14.88 2.90
CA ASN A 241 0.60 -15.88 1.86
C ASN A 241 -0.58 -16.00 0.86
N VAL A 242 -1.82 -15.75 1.31
CA VAL A 242 -2.98 -15.65 0.41
C VAL A 242 -2.89 -14.39 -0.46
N SER A 243 -2.48 -13.25 0.09
CA SER A 243 -2.37 -11.97 -0.64
C SER A 243 -1.23 -11.95 -1.64
N ASN A 244 -0.13 -12.66 -1.37
CA ASN A 244 1.00 -12.76 -2.28
C ASN A 244 0.92 -13.97 -3.24
N THR A 245 -0.28 -14.52 -3.46
CA THR A 245 -0.46 -15.62 -4.43
C THR A 245 -0.05 -15.16 -5.84
N PRO A 246 0.77 -15.93 -6.59
CA PRO A 246 1.25 -17.29 -6.34
C PRO A 246 2.64 -17.37 -5.70
N PHE A 247 3.22 -16.23 -5.35
CA PHE A 247 4.62 -16.05 -5.07
C PHE A 247 5.06 -16.60 -3.72
N ARG A 248 6.39 -16.72 -3.56
CA ARG A 248 7.04 -17.10 -2.31
C ARG A 248 7.23 -15.88 -1.42
N GLU A 249 7.05 -16.09 -0.13
CA GLU A 249 7.18 -15.08 0.93
C GLU A 249 6.23 -13.89 0.77
N TYR A 250 6.59 -12.77 1.38
CA TYR A 250 5.77 -11.58 1.64
C TYR A 250 6.68 -10.36 1.90
N LYS A 251 6.11 -9.21 2.32
CA LYS A 251 6.84 -8.03 2.82
C LYS A 251 8.06 -8.45 3.63
N HIS A 252 9.18 -7.73 3.46
CA HIS A 252 10.52 -7.95 4.04
C HIS A 252 11.47 -8.79 3.16
N PHE A 253 10.97 -9.75 2.38
CA PHE A 253 11.79 -10.69 1.62
C PHE A 253 12.06 -10.21 0.19
N ALA A 254 13.22 -10.55 -0.37
CA ALA A 254 13.58 -10.25 -1.77
C ALA A 254 12.97 -11.23 -2.78
N HIS A 255 12.15 -12.19 -2.33
CA HIS A 255 11.35 -13.07 -3.19
C HIS A 255 10.21 -12.29 -3.85
N GLU A 256 9.63 -12.81 -4.94
CA GLU A 256 8.53 -12.14 -5.65
C GLU A 256 7.35 -11.78 -4.73
N GLY A 257 7.07 -12.56 -3.68
CA GLY A 257 5.99 -12.22 -2.75
C GLY A 257 6.29 -11.00 -1.88
N GLY A 258 7.54 -10.55 -1.79
CA GLY A 258 7.89 -9.31 -1.08
C GLY A 258 8.10 -8.10 -1.98
N ILE A 259 8.47 -8.31 -3.25
CA ILE A 259 8.88 -7.23 -4.17
C ILE A 259 8.03 -7.11 -5.45
N SER A 260 7.21 -8.09 -5.79
CA SER A 260 6.34 -8.05 -6.96
C SER A 260 5.00 -7.43 -6.56
N SER A 261 4.94 -6.11 -6.61
CA SER A 261 3.71 -5.35 -6.40
C SER A 261 3.01 -5.04 -7.73
N PRO A 262 1.67 -4.90 -7.74
CA PRO A 262 0.97 -4.46 -8.94
C PRO A 262 1.41 -3.05 -9.31
N LEU A 263 1.57 -2.79 -10.60
CA LEU A 263 1.66 -1.45 -11.18
C LEU A 263 0.61 -1.35 -12.29
N ILE A 264 -0.28 -0.37 -12.18
CA ILE A 264 -1.24 -0.01 -13.24
C ILE A 264 -0.85 1.38 -13.75
N ALA A 265 -0.68 1.50 -15.06
CA ALA A 265 -0.50 2.79 -15.74
C ALA A 265 -1.76 3.10 -16.57
N TYR A 266 -2.30 4.30 -16.40
CA TYR A 266 -3.45 4.80 -17.16
C TYR A 266 -3.13 6.20 -17.69
N TRP A 267 -3.20 6.37 -19.02
CA TRP A 267 -2.99 7.66 -19.68
C TRP A 267 -3.54 7.64 -21.11
N PRO A 268 -4.83 7.96 -21.32
CA PRO A 268 -5.50 7.79 -22.61
C PRO A 268 -4.83 8.50 -23.79
N LYS A 269 -4.25 9.69 -23.58
CA LYS A 269 -3.53 10.43 -24.64
C LYS A 269 -2.11 9.94 -24.88
N GLY A 270 -1.45 9.32 -23.90
CA GLY A 270 -0.03 8.96 -24.01
C GLY A 270 0.24 7.46 -24.17
N ILE A 271 -0.70 6.60 -23.79
CA ILE A 271 -0.65 5.16 -24.07
C ILE A 271 -1.35 4.87 -25.39
N ASN A 272 -0.70 4.11 -26.26
CA ASN A 272 -1.29 3.71 -27.52
C ASN A 272 -2.56 2.90 -27.25
N ALA A 273 -3.69 3.29 -27.85
CA ALA A 273 -4.99 2.65 -27.62
C ALA A 273 -4.99 1.12 -27.84
N LYS A 274 -4.10 0.59 -28.69
CA LYS A 274 -3.93 -0.87 -28.90
C LYS A 274 -3.41 -1.61 -27.65
N HIS A 275 -2.81 -0.88 -26.72
CA HIS A 275 -2.27 -1.38 -25.45
C HIS A 275 -3.21 -1.18 -24.26
N ASN A 276 -4.37 -0.55 -24.45
CA ASN A 276 -5.35 -0.38 -23.38
C ASN A 276 -5.80 -1.74 -22.82
N GLY A 277 -5.68 -1.92 -21.51
CA GLY A 277 -6.03 -3.16 -20.82
C GLY A 277 -5.09 -4.35 -21.13
N LYS A 278 -3.95 -4.12 -21.78
CA LYS A 278 -2.93 -5.15 -22.01
C LYS A 278 -1.99 -5.26 -20.82
N LEU A 279 -1.43 -6.45 -20.65
CA LEU A 279 -0.36 -6.70 -19.68
C LEU A 279 0.99 -6.39 -20.32
N GLU A 280 1.86 -5.75 -19.56
CA GLU A 280 3.27 -5.54 -19.90
C GLU A 280 4.11 -6.48 -19.04
N SER A 281 4.97 -7.27 -19.69
CA SER A 281 5.77 -8.32 -19.06
C SER A 281 7.24 -7.93 -18.86
N GLN A 282 7.68 -6.81 -19.43
CA GLN A 282 9.03 -6.30 -19.22
C GLN A 282 9.24 -5.94 -17.73
N PRO A 283 10.36 -6.35 -17.11
CA PRO A 283 10.64 -6.03 -15.71
C PRO A 283 10.74 -4.51 -15.49
N GLY A 284 9.81 -3.97 -14.71
CA GLY A 284 9.87 -2.61 -14.16
C GLY A 284 10.34 -2.58 -12.70
N HIS A 285 10.79 -1.42 -12.25
CA HIS A 285 11.21 -1.18 -10.87
C HIS A 285 10.78 0.20 -10.39
N LEU A 286 10.66 0.40 -9.07
CA LEU A 286 10.18 1.66 -8.49
C LEU A 286 11.00 2.89 -8.94
N ILE A 287 12.32 2.70 -9.12
CA ILE A 287 13.24 3.74 -9.60
C ILE A 287 12.87 4.28 -11.00
N ASP A 288 12.14 3.49 -11.79
CA ASP A 288 11.73 3.84 -13.15
C ASP A 288 10.62 4.89 -13.13
N LEU A 289 9.84 5.02 -12.05
CA LEU A 289 8.77 6.00 -11.97
C LEU A 289 9.31 7.43 -12.03
N MET A 290 10.41 7.72 -11.33
CA MET A 290 11.06 9.03 -11.41
C MET A 290 11.57 9.30 -12.83
N ALA A 291 12.26 8.34 -13.44
CA ALA A 291 12.77 8.47 -14.81
C ALA A 291 11.63 8.70 -15.82
N THR A 292 10.51 7.99 -15.65
CA THR A 292 9.32 8.14 -16.49
C THR A 292 8.67 9.50 -16.33
N CYS A 293 8.50 9.99 -15.09
CA CYS A 293 7.95 11.33 -14.83
C CYS A 293 8.81 12.44 -15.46
N VAL A 294 10.14 12.33 -15.36
CA VAL A 294 11.10 13.27 -15.98
C VAL A 294 10.98 13.27 -17.51
N ASP A 295 10.96 12.09 -18.15
CA ASP A 295 10.81 11.94 -19.61
C ASP A 295 9.45 12.46 -20.10
N VAL A 296 8.36 12.09 -19.45
CA VAL A 296 7.01 12.53 -19.81
C VAL A 296 6.85 14.05 -19.67
N ALA A 297 7.45 14.66 -18.63
CA ALA A 297 7.46 16.10 -18.45
C ALA A 297 8.38 16.84 -19.44
N GLY A 298 9.22 16.13 -20.21
CA GLY A 298 10.17 16.73 -21.14
C GLY A 298 11.28 17.55 -20.46
N ILE A 299 11.58 17.25 -19.19
CA ILE A 299 12.59 17.97 -18.40
C ILE A 299 13.89 17.16 -18.33
N LYS A 300 15.00 17.84 -18.04
CA LYS A 300 16.29 17.18 -17.79
C LYS A 300 16.49 17.03 -16.29
N HIS A 301 16.85 15.83 -15.84
CA HIS A 301 17.29 15.64 -14.46
C HIS A 301 18.58 16.41 -14.22
N PRO A 302 18.64 17.30 -13.22
CA PRO A 302 19.83 18.10 -12.97
C PRO A 302 20.98 17.24 -12.43
N LYS A 303 22.22 17.68 -12.66
CA LYS A 303 23.41 17.07 -12.03
C LYS A 303 23.69 17.64 -10.64
N GLU A 304 23.20 18.85 -10.39
CA GLU A 304 23.38 19.58 -9.14
C GLU A 304 22.08 20.27 -8.73
N PHE A 305 21.81 20.34 -7.44
CA PHE A 305 20.69 21.07 -6.87
C PHE A 305 21.13 21.82 -5.60
N ALA A 306 20.81 23.11 -5.53
CA ALA A 306 21.22 23.99 -4.43
C ALA A 306 22.74 23.92 -4.12
N GLY A 307 23.58 23.88 -5.16
CA GLY A 307 25.04 23.81 -5.04
C GLY A 307 25.63 22.43 -4.68
N ASN A 308 24.79 21.39 -4.57
CA ASN A 308 25.24 20.03 -4.25
C ASN A 308 25.10 19.11 -5.46
N LYS A 309 26.10 18.26 -5.73
CA LYS A 309 25.95 17.14 -6.66
C LYS A 309 24.88 16.18 -6.16
N ILE A 310 23.96 15.80 -7.03
CA ILE A 310 22.88 14.87 -6.68
C ILE A 310 23.07 13.52 -7.37
N GLN A 311 22.37 12.51 -6.86
CA GLN A 311 22.36 11.18 -7.47
C GLN A 311 21.77 11.25 -8.89
N PRO A 312 22.37 10.55 -9.86
CA PRO A 312 21.82 10.45 -11.21
C PRO A 312 20.50 9.64 -11.20
N LEU A 313 19.77 9.69 -12.31
CA LEU A 313 18.65 8.78 -12.51
C LEU A 313 19.19 7.37 -12.75
N GLU A 314 18.87 6.45 -11.84
CA GLU A 314 19.23 5.02 -11.92
C GLU A 314 18.18 4.19 -12.71
N GLY A 315 16.95 4.71 -12.82
CA GLY A 315 15.86 4.05 -13.53
C GLY A 315 15.83 4.35 -15.03
N VAL A 316 15.11 3.52 -15.77
CA VAL A 316 14.79 3.76 -17.19
C VAL A 316 13.36 4.27 -17.31
N SER A 317 13.06 5.05 -18.34
CA SER A 317 11.68 5.47 -18.59
C SER A 317 10.83 4.29 -19.05
N LEU A 318 9.62 4.17 -18.49
CA LEU A 318 8.61 3.17 -18.88
C LEU A 318 7.84 3.58 -20.15
N LYS A 319 8.04 4.81 -20.65
CA LYS A 319 7.35 5.35 -21.82
C LYS A 319 7.43 4.47 -23.09
N PRO A 320 8.55 3.78 -23.41
CA PRO A 320 8.56 2.85 -24.54
C PRO A 320 7.50 1.75 -24.46
N ALA A 321 7.26 1.21 -23.26
CA ALA A 321 6.26 0.16 -23.02
C ALA A 321 4.83 0.63 -23.29
N PHE A 322 4.53 1.93 -23.18
CA PHE A 322 3.22 2.51 -23.53
C PHE A 322 2.85 2.35 -25.01
N SER A 323 3.81 1.97 -25.85
CA SER A 323 3.62 1.62 -27.26
C SER A 323 4.13 0.22 -27.60
N GLY A 324 4.32 -0.65 -26.59
CA GLY A 324 4.81 -2.02 -26.77
C GLY A 324 6.27 -2.12 -27.24
N LYS A 325 7.06 -1.07 -27.02
CA LYS A 325 8.49 -1.07 -27.36
C LYS A 325 9.32 -1.54 -26.17
N ASP A 326 10.52 -1.99 -26.48
CA ASP A 326 11.52 -2.38 -25.50
C ASP A 326 11.94 -1.19 -24.61
N LEU A 327 12.05 -1.42 -23.30
CA LEU A 327 12.50 -0.41 -22.33
C LEU A 327 13.97 -0.01 -22.51
N GLY A 328 14.76 -0.81 -23.24
CA GLY A 328 16.19 -0.60 -23.43
C GLY A 328 17.00 -0.82 -22.15
N ARG A 329 16.48 -1.60 -21.19
CA ARG A 329 17.17 -1.88 -19.92
C ARG A 329 18.38 -2.78 -20.18
N THR A 330 19.57 -2.26 -19.90
CA THR A 330 20.84 -3.01 -19.96
C THR A 330 21.32 -3.46 -18.60
N ASP A 331 20.96 -2.75 -17.53
CA ASP A 331 21.42 -3.04 -16.18
C ASP A 331 20.45 -3.95 -15.42
N ALA A 332 21.02 -4.82 -14.59
CA ALA A 332 20.27 -5.65 -13.66
C ALA A 332 19.55 -4.79 -12.61
N LEU A 333 18.46 -5.33 -12.05
CA LEU A 333 17.75 -4.77 -10.91
C LEU A 333 18.30 -5.36 -9.61
N TYR A 334 18.56 -4.50 -8.63
CA TYR A 334 19.16 -4.86 -7.35
C TYR A 334 18.22 -4.58 -6.20
N PHE A 335 18.18 -5.51 -5.24
CA PHE A 335 17.38 -5.42 -4.02
C PHE A 335 18.28 -5.78 -2.85
N ASP A 336 18.29 -4.94 -1.80
CA ASP A 336 18.91 -5.26 -0.51
C ASP A 336 18.03 -4.71 0.60
N HIS A 337 17.58 -5.58 1.50
CA HIS A 337 16.73 -5.20 2.62
C HIS A 337 16.85 -6.21 3.76
N HIS A 338 17.37 -5.74 4.91
CA HIS A 338 17.49 -6.53 6.16
C HIS A 338 18.05 -7.95 5.92
N LEU A 339 19.28 -8.03 5.37
CA LEU A 339 20.00 -9.26 5.03
C LEU A 339 19.39 -10.07 3.87
N ASN A 340 18.16 -9.82 3.46
CA ASN A 340 17.63 -10.35 2.20
C ASN A 340 18.23 -9.56 1.03
N GLY A 341 18.41 -10.22 -0.10
CA GLY A 341 18.85 -9.53 -1.31
C GLY A 341 18.46 -10.27 -2.57
N ALA A 342 18.42 -9.56 -3.68
CA ALA A 342 18.25 -10.17 -5.00
C ALA A 342 18.93 -9.35 -6.09
N ILE A 343 19.31 -10.05 -7.17
CA ILE A 343 19.73 -9.46 -8.42
C ILE A 343 18.87 -10.09 -9.51
N ARG A 344 18.25 -9.27 -10.35
CA ARG A 344 17.47 -9.72 -11.51
C ARG A 344 18.08 -9.18 -12.80
N ASP A 345 18.46 -10.08 -13.70
CA ASP A 345 18.92 -9.76 -15.04
C ASP A 345 18.02 -10.45 -16.07
N GLY A 346 17.20 -9.65 -16.77
CA GLY A 346 16.14 -10.14 -17.65
C GLY A 346 15.17 -11.09 -16.93
N GLN A 347 15.23 -12.38 -17.28
CA GLN A 347 14.39 -13.44 -16.71
C GLN A 347 15.07 -14.19 -15.55
N TRP A 348 16.38 -14.02 -15.36
CA TRP A 348 17.13 -14.70 -14.31
C TRP A 348 17.11 -13.91 -13.02
N LYS A 349 16.95 -14.60 -11.88
CA LYS A 349 17.00 -13.95 -10.57
C LYS A 349 17.78 -14.76 -9.55
N LEU A 350 18.81 -14.16 -8.98
CA LEU A 350 19.51 -14.69 -7.80
C LEU A 350 18.88 -14.08 -6.54
N VAL A 351 18.58 -14.90 -5.53
CA VAL A 351 17.99 -14.45 -4.26
C VAL A 351 18.80 -14.94 -3.08
N ARG A 352 19.10 -14.07 -2.12
CA ARG A 352 19.70 -14.38 -0.82
C ARG A 352 18.63 -14.29 0.27
N TYR A 353 18.52 -15.34 1.07
CA TYR A 353 17.65 -15.36 2.25
C TYR A 353 18.38 -14.73 3.45
N GLY A 354 17.69 -13.96 4.29
CA GLY A 354 18.32 -13.17 5.35
C GLY A 354 18.78 -13.93 6.60
N ASP A 355 18.29 -15.16 6.84
CA ASP A 355 18.57 -15.93 8.08
C ASP A 355 19.84 -16.79 7.99
N ASP A 356 20.26 -17.19 6.79
CA ASP A 356 21.51 -17.88 6.52
C ASP A 356 22.16 -17.21 5.31
N ARG A 357 23.47 -16.92 5.33
CA ARG A 357 24.14 -16.18 4.23
C ARG A 357 24.20 -16.96 2.90
N ASN A 358 23.36 -17.98 2.72
CA ASN A 358 23.27 -18.83 1.56
C ASN A 358 22.34 -18.20 0.50
N ALA A 359 22.86 -18.04 -0.72
CA ALA A 359 22.07 -17.59 -1.87
C ALA A 359 21.52 -18.79 -2.66
N LYS A 360 20.33 -18.64 -3.26
CA LYS A 360 19.68 -19.60 -4.16
C LYS A 360 19.38 -18.94 -5.51
N LEU A 361 19.79 -19.58 -6.60
CA LEU A 361 19.45 -19.17 -7.96
C LEU A 361 18.05 -19.69 -8.33
N HIS A 362 17.23 -18.84 -8.95
CA HIS A 362 15.85 -19.13 -9.30
C HIS A 362 15.52 -18.87 -10.75
#